data_AF-A0A9P5RHL2-F1
#
_entry.id   AF-A0A9P5RHL2-F1
#
_cell.length_a   1.000
_cell.length_b   1.000
_cell.length_c   1.000
_cell.angle_alpha   90.00
_cell.angle_beta   90.00
_cell.angle_gamma   90.00
#
_symmetry.space_group_name_H-M   'P 1'
#
loop_
_entity.id
_entity.type
_entity.pdbx_description
1 polymer ?
#
loop_
_entity_poly.entity_id
_entity_poly.type
_entity_poly.pdbx_seq_one_letter_code
_entity_poly.pdbx_strand_id
1 'polypeptide(L)'
;FLTDIASNVSRLTIHLDCLTPGTVTAILLHQKTIKKVAHFYHRGFDYDKEQVGPVSSNLQVTDEMILQIPRRCSQLQRLNLHRFEFDMDAVEKVEWVCKDLRKLRIRFKDLNTKETILRAIALWRAGCWRRWQQQATEAKAEAAVKEEEQLRTDQSVEARVARHLLKFEKLQWVWLGYQMWTPF
;
A
#
# COMPACT_ATOMS: atom_id res chain seq x y z
N PHE A 1 -11.25 -33.78 -4.16
CA PHE A 1 -9.84 -34.21 -4.26
C PHE A 1 -8.83 -33.08 -4.53
N LEU A 2 -9.19 -31.94 -5.15
CA LEU A 2 -8.27 -30.78 -5.27
C LEU A 2 -8.38 -29.73 -4.13
N THR A 3 -9.30 -29.90 -3.18
CA THR A 3 -9.55 -28.94 -2.10
C THR A 3 -8.45 -28.88 -1.04
N ASP A 4 -7.63 -29.92 -0.91
CA ASP A 4 -6.62 -30.00 0.17
C ASP A 4 -5.25 -29.42 -0.22
N ILE A 5 -4.86 -29.51 -1.50
CA ILE A 5 -3.50 -29.17 -1.96
C ILE A 5 -3.19 -27.66 -1.84
N ALA A 6 -4.22 -26.82 -1.71
CA ALA A 6 -4.06 -25.37 -1.63
C ALA A 6 -4.51 -24.74 -0.31
N SER A 7 -4.95 -25.50 0.71
CA SER A 7 -5.56 -24.93 1.92
C SER A 7 -4.68 -23.90 2.67
N ASN A 8 -3.36 -23.95 2.48
CA ASN A 8 -2.39 -23.13 3.18
C ASN A 8 -1.53 -22.22 2.28
N VAL A 9 -2.04 -21.81 1.12
CA VAL A 9 -1.33 -20.85 0.27
C VAL A 9 -1.10 -19.55 1.04
N SER A 10 0.16 -19.23 1.28
CA SER A 10 0.58 -18.04 2.03
C SER A 10 1.31 -17.00 1.18
N ARG A 11 1.76 -17.39 -0.02
CA ARG A 11 2.48 -16.52 -0.93
C ARG A 11 1.97 -16.79 -2.34
N LEU A 12 1.56 -15.73 -3.02
CA LEU A 12 1.17 -15.79 -4.42
C LEU A 12 2.00 -14.77 -5.21
N THR A 13 2.48 -15.19 -6.37
CA THR A 13 3.15 -14.33 -7.34
C THR A 13 2.47 -14.51 -8.68
N ILE A 14 2.00 -13.42 -9.27
CA ILE A 14 1.10 -13.43 -10.42
C ILE A 14 1.69 -12.53 -11.51
N HIS A 15 1.65 -12.98 -12.77
CA HIS A 15 1.87 -12.09 -13.90
C HIS A 15 0.73 -11.06 -13.99
N LEU A 16 1.01 -9.76 -14.21
CA LEU A 16 -0.05 -8.74 -14.18
C LEU A 16 -1.11 -9.00 -15.25
N ASP A 17 -0.70 -9.47 -16.42
CA ASP A 17 -1.59 -9.80 -17.54
C ASP A 17 -2.51 -11.00 -17.22
N CYS A 18 -2.22 -11.75 -16.16
CA CYS A 18 -3.07 -12.82 -15.64
C CYS A 18 -3.90 -12.38 -14.42
N LEU A 19 -3.85 -11.10 -14.03
CA LEU A 19 -4.69 -10.57 -12.97
C LEU A 19 -6.10 -10.39 -13.54
N THR A 20 -6.93 -11.42 -13.35
CA THR A 20 -8.34 -11.47 -13.76
C THR A 20 -9.23 -11.47 -12.52
N PRO A 21 -10.56 -11.26 -12.66
CA PRO A 21 -11.51 -11.46 -11.56
C PRO A 21 -11.37 -12.82 -10.88
N GLY A 22 -11.16 -13.89 -11.65
CA GLY A 22 -10.94 -15.23 -11.13
C GLY A 22 -9.66 -15.35 -10.30
N THR A 23 -8.58 -14.67 -10.71
CA THR A 23 -7.33 -14.61 -9.95
C THR A 23 -7.50 -13.90 -8.61
N VAL A 24 -8.26 -12.81 -8.58
CA VAL A 24 -8.61 -12.12 -7.32
C VAL A 24 -9.43 -13.03 -6.42
N THR A 25 -10.47 -13.69 -6.95
CA THR A 25 -11.26 -14.66 -6.18
C THR A 25 -10.39 -15.78 -5.61
N ALA A 26 -9.44 -16.31 -6.40
CA ALA A 26 -8.50 -17.32 -5.93
C ALA A 26 -7.62 -16.82 -4.77
N ILE A 27 -7.15 -15.57 -4.79
CA ILE A 27 -6.45 -14.96 -3.65
C ILE A 27 -7.37 -14.92 -2.42
N LEU A 28 -8.62 -14.51 -2.59
CA LEU A 28 -9.57 -14.34 -1.50
C LEU A 28 -10.02 -15.65 -0.87
N LEU A 29 -10.00 -16.78 -1.61
CA LEU A 29 -10.18 -18.11 -1.02
C LEU A 29 -9.13 -18.43 0.05
N HIS A 30 -7.96 -17.79 -0.02
CA HIS A 30 -6.86 -17.92 0.93
C HIS A 30 -6.70 -16.69 1.84
N GLN A 31 -7.76 -15.89 2.03
CA GLN A 31 -7.70 -14.65 2.81
C GLN A 31 -7.18 -14.83 4.26
N LYS A 32 -7.34 -16.02 4.85
CA LYS A 32 -6.85 -16.33 6.21
C LYS A 32 -5.37 -16.68 6.26
N THR A 33 -4.74 -17.07 5.14
CA THR A 33 -3.38 -17.62 5.10
C THR A 33 -2.42 -16.79 4.25
N ILE A 34 -2.93 -15.99 3.31
CA ILE A 34 -2.15 -15.11 2.44
C ILE A 34 -1.37 -14.08 3.27
N LYS A 35 -0.05 -14.15 3.16
CA LYS A 35 0.92 -13.20 3.76
C LYS A 35 1.60 -12.34 2.71
N LYS A 36 1.66 -12.80 1.46
CA LYS A 36 2.30 -12.08 0.35
C LYS A 36 1.50 -12.23 -0.93
N VAL A 37 1.16 -11.10 -1.54
CA VAL A 37 0.69 -11.01 -2.92
C VAL A 37 1.65 -10.11 -3.67
N ALA A 38 2.22 -10.62 -4.75
CA ALA A 38 3.18 -9.87 -5.55
C ALA A 38 2.96 -10.07 -7.04
N HIS A 39 3.26 -9.03 -7.82
CA HIS A 39 3.46 -9.13 -9.24
C HIS A 39 4.79 -9.85 -9.58
N PHE A 40 4.78 -10.72 -10.58
CA PHE A 40 5.98 -11.34 -11.16
C PHE A 40 6.76 -10.31 -11.95
N TYR A 41 8.08 -10.24 -11.76
CA TYR A 41 8.90 -9.26 -12.44
C TYR A 41 9.43 -9.81 -13.75
N HIS A 42 9.25 -9.06 -14.84
CA HIS A 42 10.16 -9.20 -15.97
C HIS A 42 11.55 -8.72 -15.52
N ARG A 43 12.62 -9.43 -15.89
CA ARG A 43 14.00 -8.99 -15.60
C ARG A 43 14.18 -7.54 -16.08
N GLY A 44 14.68 -6.66 -15.21
CA GLY A 44 15.01 -5.27 -15.54
C GLY A 44 14.20 -4.18 -14.85
N PHE A 45 13.18 -4.51 -14.05
CA PHE A 45 12.52 -3.49 -13.22
C PHE A 45 13.39 -3.13 -12.01
N ASP A 46 13.91 -1.92 -12.00
CA ASP A 46 14.69 -1.37 -10.90
C ASP A 46 13.81 -0.44 -10.04
N TYR A 47 13.66 -0.81 -8.78
CA TYR A 47 12.87 -0.06 -7.80
C TYR A 47 13.54 1.22 -7.33
N ASP A 48 14.86 1.29 -7.47
CA ASP A 48 15.69 2.37 -6.95
C ASP A 48 16.04 3.38 -8.06
N LYS A 49 15.57 3.11 -9.29
CA LYS A 49 15.68 4.03 -10.42
C LYS A 49 15.01 5.37 -10.11
N GLU A 50 15.72 6.45 -10.39
CA GLU A 50 15.23 7.83 -10.25
C GLU A 50 14.27 8.25 -11.38
N GLN A 51 13.30 7.40 -11.69
CA GLN A 51 12.30 7.69 -12.71
C GLN A 51 10.93 7.20 -12.22
N VAL A 52 9.90 8.02 -12.45
CA VAL A 52 8.54 7.58 -12.21
C VAL A 52 8.18 6.54 -13.27
N GLY A 53 7.82 5.33 -12.84
CA GLY A 53 7.46 4.26 -13.78
C GLY A 53 6.22 4.64 -14.60
N PRO A 54 5.97 4.01 -15.76
CA PRO A 54 4.70 4.14 -16.47
C PRO A 54 3.56 3.42 -15.73
N VAL A 55 2.34 3.96 -15.80
CA VAL A 55 1.11 3.30 -15.33
C VAL A 55 0.66 2.29 -16.40
N SER A 56 0.19 1.12 -15.99
CA SER A 56 -0.37 0.16 -16.95
C SER A 56 -1.86 0.44 -17.14
N SER A 57 -2.27 0.86 -18.33
CA SER A 57 -3.67 1.15 -18.68
C SER A 57 -4.50 -0.09 -19.06
N ASN A 58 -3.88 -1.28 -19.18
CA ASN A 58 -4.46 -2.41 -19.92
C ASN A 58 -4.98 -3.53 -19.04
N LEU A 59 -5.42 -3.23 -17.82
CA LEU A 59 -5.88 -4.26 -16.88
C LEU A 59 -7.38 -4.55 -17.04
N GLN A 60 -7.72 -5.84 -17.06
CA GLN A 60 -9.12 -6.32 -17.14
C GLN A 60 -9.86 -6.27 -15.79
N VAL A 61 -9.19 -5.86 -14.71
CA VAL A 61 -9.72 -5.88 -13.35
C VAL A 61 -9.80 -4.46 -12.81
N THR A 62 -10.93 -4.14 -12.18
CA THR A 62 -11.16 -2.83 -11.57
C THR A 62 -10.42 -2.68 -10.24
N ASP A 63 -10.11 -1.43 -9.89
CA ASP A 63 -9.50 -1.05 -8.60
C ASP A 63 -10.29 -1.66 -7.43
N GLU A 64 -11.62 -1.63 -7.51
CA GLU A 64 -12.52 -2.14 -6.46
C GLU A 64 -12.36 -3.63 -6.17
N MET A 65 -12.10 -4.44 -7.21
CA MET A 65 -11.87 -5.88 -7.04
C MET A 65 -10.52 -6.13 -6.36
N ILE A 66 -9.47 -5.46 -6.80
CA ILE A 66 -8.13 -5.65 -6.24
C ILE A 66 -8.04 -5.14 -4.80
N LEU A 67 -8.76 -4.06 -4.48
CA LEU A 67 -8.88 -3.54 -3.11
C LEU A 67 -9.51 -4.55 -2.14
N GLN A 68 -10.22 -5.58 -2.61
CA GLN A 68 -10.69 -6.66 -1.72
C GLN A 68 -9.55 -7.41 -1.05
N ILE A 69 -8.36 -7.48 -1.66
CA ILE A 69 -7.21 -8.22 -1.11
C ILE A 69 -6.80 -7.63 0.25
N PRO A 70 -6.39 -6.35 0.37
CA PRO A 70 -6.02 -5.80 1.67
C PRO A 70 -7.22 -5.59 2.63
N ARG A 71 -8.46 -5.56 2.11
CA ARG A 71 -9.69 -5.48 2.93
C ARG A 71 -10.09 -6.79 3.58
N ARG A 72 -9.64 -7.93 3.06
CA ARG A 72 -10.04 -9.26 3.57
C ARG A 72 -8.87 -10.10 4.08
N CYS A 73 -7.65 -9.89 3.57
CA CYS A 73 -6.48 -10.65 3.96
C CYS A 73 -5.79 -10.06 5.20
N SER A 74 -6.27 -10.41 6.40
CA SER A 74 -5.75 -9.85 7.66
C SER A 74 -4.28 -10.19 7.95
N GLN A 75 -3.79 -11.32 7.45
CA GLN A 75 -2.39 -11.75 7.61
C GLN A 75 -1.44 -11.17 6.53
N LEU A 76 -1.92 -10.31 5.64
CA LEU A 76 -1.11 -9.77 4.54
C LEU A 76 0.01 -8.89 5.08
N GLN A 77 1.25 -9.29 4.82
CA GLN A 77 2.47 -8.59 5.23
C GLN A 77 3.16 -7.87 4.07
N ARG A 78 2.93 -8.33 2.84
CA ARG A 78 3.56 -7.78 1.65
C ARG A 78 2.56 -7.70 0.51
N LEU A 79 2.26 -6.48 0.09
CA LEU A 79 1.44 -6.20 -1.08
C LEU A 79 2.30 -5.50 -2.12
N ASN A 80 2.43 -6.10 -3.30
CA ASN A 80 3.19 -5.52 -4.39
C ASN A 80 2.46 -5.64 -5.71
N LEU A 81 1.86 -4.52 -6.09
CA LEU A 81 1.13 -4.30 -7.32
C LEU A 81 1.61 -2.98 -7.93
N HIS A 82 2.93 -2.83 -8.09
CA HIS A 82 3.59 -1.58 -8.50
C HIS A 82 3.18 -1.01 -9.88
N ARG A 83 2.50 -1.82 -10.71
CA ARG A 83 1.93 -1.37 -12.00
C ARG A 83 0.45 -1.02 -11.89
N PHE A 84 -0.16 -1.25 -10.72
CA PHE A 84 -1.55 -0.94 -10.42
C PHE A 84 -1.66 0.43 -9.75
N GLU A 85 -2.64 1.20 -10.19
CA GLU A 85 -2.92 2.54 -9.68
C GLU A 85 -4.26 2.52 -8.95
N PHE A 86 -4.25 2.90 -7.67
CA PHE A 86 -5.45 2.94 -6.85
C PHE A 86 -6.02 4.34 -6.78
N ASP A 87 -7.33 4.43 -6.89
CA ASP A 87 -8.09 5.63 -6.54
C ASP A 87 -8.17 5.81 -5.02
N MET A 88 -7.78 6.98 -4.51
CA MET A 88 -7.83 7.25 -3.06
C MET A 88 -9.25 7.31 -2.51
N ASP A 89 -10.24 7.77 -3.29
CA ASP A 89 -11.64 7.76 -2.88
C ASP A 89 -12.10 6.31 -2.70
N ALA A 90 -11.70 5.42 -3.62
CA ALA A 90 -11.99 4.00 -3.50
C ALA A 90 -11.30 3.37 -2.29
N VAL A 91 -10.02 3.70 -2.05
CA VAL A 91 -9.24 3.19 -0.91
C VAL A 91 -9.87 3.57 0.43
N GLU A 92 -10.39 4.81 0.56
CA GLU A 92 -10.95 5.33 1.80
C GLU A 92 -12.36 4.83 2.11
N LYS A 93 -13.13 4.36 1.10
CA LYS A 93 -14.49 3.80 1.31
C LYS A 93 -14.54 2.66 2.34
N VAL A 94 -13.51 1.81 2.38
CA VAL A 94 -13.47 0.65 3.29
C VAL A 94 -12.05 0.43 3.77
N GLU A 95 -11.90 0.32 5.08
CA GLU A 95 -10.62 0.15 5.75
C GLU A 95 -9.90 -1.16 5.38
N TRP A 96 -8.57 -1.10 5.32
CA TRP A 96 -7.73 -2.28 5.14
C TRP A 96 -7.51 -3.00 6.46
N VAL A 97 -7.76 -4.30 6.48
CA VAL A 97 -7.67 -5.15 7.70
C VAL A 97 -6.27 -5.71 7.93
N CYS A 98 -5.35 -5.56 6.98
CA CYS A 98 -3.98 -6.07 7.04
C CYS A 98 -3.06 -5.22 7.93
N LYS A 99 -3.26 -5.25 9.26
CA LYS A 99 -2.46 -4.46 10.22
C LYS A 99 -0.98 -4.87 10.30
N ASP A 100 -0.65 -6.07 9.84
CA ASP A 100 0.71 -6.60 9.78
C ASP A 100 1.47 -6.24 8.49
N LEU A 101 0.96 -5.33 7.67
CA LEU A 101 1.59 -4.91 6.43
C LEU A 101 2.95 -4.27 6.68
N ARG A 102 4.01 -4.89 6.15
CA ARG A 102 5.42 -4.44 6.28
C ARG A 102 5.98 -3.83 5.01
N LYS A 103 5.53 -4.30 3.86
CA LYS A 103 5.99 -3.81 2.56
C LYS A 103 4.80 -3.54 1.65
N LEU A 104 4.70 -2.30 1.19
CA LEU A 104 3.67 -1.86 0.27
C LEU A 104 4.32 -1.28 -0.99
N ARG A 105 3.95 -1.80 -2.15
CA ARG A 105 4.41 -1.29 -3.45
C ARG A 105 3.22 -1.16 -4.37
N ILE A 106 2.70 0.04 -4.48
CA ILE A 106 1.49 0.37 -5.25
C ILE A 106 1.66 1.76 -5.85
N ARG A 107 0.65 2.23 -6.58
CA ARG A 107 0.55 3.63 -7.01
C ARG A 107 -0.83 4.17 -6.65
N PHE A 108 -0.94 5.49 -6.63
CA PHE A 108 -2.21 6.17 -6.45
C PHE A 108 -2.47 7.12 -7.63
N LYS A 109 -3.73 7.24 -8.04
CA LYS A 109 -4.14 8.23 -9.04
C LYS A 109 -3.74 9.62 -8.57
N ASP A 110 -3.37 10.48 -9.50
CA ASP A 110 -2.90 11.86 -9.25
C ASP A 110 -1.59 11.98 -8.43
N LEU A 111 -0.94 10.85 -8.10
CA LEU A 111 0.37 10.78 -7.46
C LEU A 111 1.43 10.28 -8.46
N ASN A 112 1.48 10.91 -9.63
CA ASN A 112 2.23 10.44 -10.80
C ASN A 112 3.46 11.28 -11.16
N THR A 113 3.81 12.28 -10.35
CA THR A 113 5.03 13.08 -10.52
C THR A 113 6.01 12.78 -9.39
N LYS A 114 7.30 13.02 -9.63
CA LYS A 114 8.33 12.85 -8.59
C LYS A 114 8.03 13.76 -7.39
N GLU A 115 7.58 14.97 -7.64
CA GLU A 115 7.32 16.01 -6.65
C GLU A 115 6.15 15.62 -5.73
N THR A 116 5.03 15.18 -6.31
CA THR A 116 3.84 14.75 -5.55
C THR A 116 4.14 13.49 -4.73
N ILE A 117 4.86 12.51 -5.30
CA ILE A 117 5.29 11.32 -4.58
C ILE A 117 6.20 11.69 -3.40
N LEU A 118 7.21 12.53 -3.61
CA LEU A 118 8.13 12.95 -2.56
C LEU A 118 7.42 13.72 -1.44
N ARG A 119 6.43 14.56 -1.78
CA ARG A 119 5.61 15.26 -0.78
C ARG A 119 4.79 14.28 0.07
N ALA A 120 4.16 13.28 -0.54
CA ALA A 120 3.43 12.24 0.21
C ALA A 120 4.37 11.44 1.14
N ILE A 121 5.56 11.07 0.66
CA ILE A 121 6.58 10.37 1.47
C ILE A 121 7.08 11.25 2.63
N ALA A 122 7.31 12.54 2.40
CA ALA A 122 7.73 13.48 3.44
C ALA A 122 6.66 13.60 4.55
N LEU A 123 5.38 13.74 4.18
CA LEU A 123 4.27 13.76 5.14
C LEU A 123 4.16 12.46 5.93
N TRP A 124 4.30 11.31 5.26
CA TRP A 124 4.30 10.00 5.91
C TRP A 124 5.46 9.86 6.92
N ARG A 125 6.69 10.21 6.53
CA ARG A 125 7.86 10.18 7.42
C ARG A 125 7.71 11.11 8.61
N ALA A 126 7.23 12.33 8.40
CA ALA A 126 6.95 13.27 9.48
C ALA A 126 5.95 12.69 10.49
N GLY A 127 4.87 12.05 10.00
CA GLY A 127 3.92 11.34 10.85
C GLY A 127 4.53 10.16 11.63
N CYS A 128 5.40 9.37 10.99
CA CYS A 128 6.12 8.28 11.66
C CYS A 128 7.03 8.81 12.78
N TRP A 129 7.80 9.88 12.51
CA TRP A 129 8.64 10.54 13.48
C TRP A 129 7.84 11.07 14.68
N ARG A 130 6.71 11.74 14.44
CA ARG A 130 5.82 12.21 15.52
C ARG A 130 5.33 11.08 16.41
N ARG A 131 4.86 9.98 15.82
CA ARG A 131 4.41 8.79 16.57
C ARG A 131 5.53 8.21 17.43
N TRP A 132 6.73 8.07 16.85
CA TRP A 132 7.90 7.59 17.58
C TRP A 132 8.26 8.52 18.75
N GLN A 133 8.21 9.84 18.54
CA GLN A 133 8.47 10.82 19.59
C GLN A 133 7.41 10.78 20.71
N GLN A 134 6.14 10.62 20.37
CA GLN A 134 5.06 10.48 21.36
C GLN A 134 5.24 9.23 22.21
N GLN A 135 5.66 8.12 21.62
CA GLN A 135 5.99 6.89 22.36
C GLN A 135 7.19 7.06 23.29
N ALA A 136 8.15 7.92 22.93
CA ALA A 136 9.34 8.20 23.72
C ALA A 136 9.12 9.25 24.83
N THR A 137 8.09 10.09 24.70
CA THR A 137 7.82 11.19 25.64
C THR A 137 6.32 11.33 25.87
N GLU A 138 5.81 10.83 27.00
CA GLU A 138 4.42 11.02 27.42
C GLU A 138 4.01 12.51 27.53
N ALA A 139 4.98 13.43 27.61
CA ALA A 139 4.78 14.86 27.88
C ALA A 139 4.67 15.79 26.64
N LYS A 140 4.66 15.28 25.39
CA LYS A 140 4.62 16.13 24.17
C LYS A 140 3.33 16.00 23.33
N ALA A 141 2.19 15.78 23.99
CA ALA A 141 0.90 15.59 23.31
C ALA A 141 0.36 16.87 22.64
N GLU A 142 0.48 18.05 23.27
CA GLU A 142 -0.28 19.25 22.85
C GLU A 142 0.16 19.87 21.52
N ALA A 143 1.46 19.94 21.22
CA ALA A 143 1.94 20.49 19.94
C ALA A 143 1.61 19.56 18.76
N ALA A 144 1.56 18.25 19.00
CA ALA A 144 1.23 17.27 17.98
C ALA A 144 -0.26 17.33 17.57
N VAL A 145 -1.14 17.71 18.50
CA VAL A 145 -2.59 17.82 18.24
C VAL A 145 -2.89 18.87 17.17
N LYS A 146 -2.28 20.06 17.25
CA LYS A 146 -2.54 21.15 16.29
C LYS A 146 -2.08 20.81 14.86
N GLU A 147 -0.93 20.17 14.73
CA GLU A 147 -0.40 19.78 13.41
C GLU A 147 -1.16 18.58 12.81
N GLU A 148 -1.61 17.64 13.65
CA GLU A 148 -2.48 16.55 13.21
C GLU A 148 -3.84 17.05 12.73
N GLU A 149 -4.38 18.08 13.37
CA GLU A 149 -5.62 18.73 12.96
C GLU A 149 -5.48 19.42 11.58
N GLN A 150 -4.35 20.10 11.34
CA GLN A 150 -4.06 20.66 10.02
C GLN A 150 -3.86 19.58 8.95
N LEU A 151 -3.21 18.47 9.29
CA LEU A 151 -3.12 17.32 8.38
C LEU A 151 -4.49 16.69 8.14
N ARG A 152 -5.44 16.73 9.08
CA ARG A 152 -6.79 16.16 8.89
C ARG A 152 -7.64 16.97 7.91
N THR A 153 -7.43 18.28 7.82
CA THR A 153 -8.21 19.16 6.93
C THR A 153 -7.66 19.21 5.50
N ASP A 154 -6.38 18.88 5.29
CA ASP A 154 -5.76 18.81 3.97
C ASP A 154 -6.34 17.66 3.12
N GLN A 155 -7.07 18.00 2.06
CA GLN A 155 -7.69 17.05 1.12
C GLN A 155 -6.81 16.72 -0.10
N SER A 156 -5.57 17.23 -0.16
CA SER A 156 -4.62 16.85 -1.20
C SER A 156 -4.39 15.33 -1.22
N VAL A 157 -4.14 14.78 -2.40
CA VAL A 157 -3.90 13.34 -2.56
C VAL A 157 -2.69 12.89 -1.76
N GLU A 158 -1.65 13.72 -1.66
CA GLU A 158 -0.43 13.46 -0.90
C GLU A 158 -0.73 13.29 0.59
N ALA A 159 -1.52 14.20 1.17
CA ALA A 159 -1.90 14.14 2.58
C ALA A 159 -2.82 12.95 2.86
N ARG A 160 -3.78 12.67 1.98
CA ARG A 160 -4.66 11.49 2.08
C ARG A 160 -3.86 10.18 2.05
N VAL A 161 -2.94 10.05 1.09
CA VAL A 161 -2.05 8.87 0.99
C VAL A 161 -1.20 8.74 2.25
N ALA A 162 -0.57 9.82 2.72
CA ALA A 162 0.24 9.78 3.94
C ALA A 162 -0.57 9.35 5.17
N ARG A 163 -1.78 9.91 5.38
CA ARG A 163 -2.70 9.50 6.45
C ARG A 163 -3.09 8.02 6.34
N HIS A 164 -3.33 7.53 5.13
CA HIS A 164 -3.63 6.12 4.90
C HIS A 164 -2.43 5.23 5.28
N LEU A 165 -1.22 5.57 4.85
CA LEU A 165 0.01 4.82 5.17
C LEU A 165 0.29 4.78 6.67
N LEU A 166 0.00 5.87 7.39
CA LEU A 166 0.17 5.94 8.84
C LEU A 166 -0.72 4.94 9.62
N LYS A 167 -1.78 4.39 9.02
CA LYS A 167 -2.63 3.36 9.64
C LYS A 167 -1.90 2.01 9.82
N PHE A 168 -0.75 1.81 9.17
CA PHE A 168 0.02 0.56 9.22
C PHE A 168 1.27 0.72 10.09
N GLU A 169 1.15 0.42 11.39
CA GLU A 169 2.25 0.59 12.36
C GLU A 169 3.51 -0.21 12.03
N LYS A 170 3.36 -1.36 11.35
CA LYS A 170 4.47 -2.25 11.00
C LYS A 170 5.05 -1.98 9.61
N LEU A 171 4.62 -0.91 8.94
CA LEU A 171 5.03 -0.59 7.57
C LEU A 171 6.47 -0.08 7.55
N GLN A 172 7.35 -0.87 6.93
CA GLN A 172 8.80 -0.64 6.90
C GLN A 172 9.28 -0.17 5.52
N TRP A 173 8.61 -0.59 4.45
CA TRP A 173 8.98 -0.23 3.08
C TRP A 173 7.77 0.21 2.28
N VAL A 174 7.88 1.39 1.68
CA VAL A 174 6.87 1.97 0.80
C VAL A 174 7.49 2.28 -0.55
N TRP A 175 6.79 1.94 -1.61
CA TRP A 175 7.08 2.39 -2.97
C TRP A 175 5.77 2.89 -3.58
N LEU A 176 5.76 4.14 -4.05
CA LEU A 176 4.57 4.83 -4.58
C LEU A 176 4.67 5.18 -6.07
N GLY A 177 5.64 4.63 -6.80
CA GLY A 177 5.95 5.02 -8.18
C GLY A 177 7.38 5.49 -8.41
N TYR A 178 8.09 5.85 -7.33
CA TYR A 178 9.44 6.43 -7.36
C TYR A 178 10.24 6.04 -6.11
N GLN A 179 11.33 5.29 -6.29
CA GLN A 179 12.24 4.82 -5.23
C GLN A 179 11.58 4.05 -4.07
N MET A 180 12.35 3.19 -3.40
CA MET A 180 11.88 2.53 -2.18
C MET A 180 12.23 3.39 -0.96
N TRP A 181 11.25 3.61 -0.08
CA TRP A 181 11.39 4.46 1.10
C TRP A 181 11.12 3.70 2.39
N THR A 182 11.85 4.10 3.42
CA THR A 182 11.71 3.66 4.82
C THR A 182 11.18 4.80 5.69
N PRO A 183 10.55 4.52 6.84
CA PRO A 183 10.04 5.57 7.73
C PRO A 183 11.16 6.43 8.37
N PHE A 184 12.38 5.90 8.43
CA PHE A 184 13.58 6.54 8.97
C PHE A 184 14.70 6.53 7.92
#